data_AF-A0A142YIJ7-F1
#
_entry.id   AF-A0A142YIJ7-F1
#
_cell.length_a   1.000
_cell.length_b   1.000
_cell.length_c   1.000
_cell.angle_alpha   90.00
_cell.angle_beta   90.00
_cell.angle_gamma   90.00
#
_symmetry.space_group_name_H-M   'P 1'
#
loop_
_entity.id
_entity.type
_entity.pdbx_description
1 polymer ?
#
loop_
_entity_poly.entity_id
_entity_poly.type
_entity_poly.pdbx_seq_one_letter_code
_entity_poly.pdbx_strand_id
1 'polypeptide(L)'
;MSDFPIGRTPGLGFQASFALWIAVVGSTASSAQDVSATKDRPDVAPVAAAPGAVFEVAYPEQVADGRPITARVYVMLAAPGTPGEPRLGPNWFRPQPFFARDVRDWKPGESIRIDARAHGFPDSLDKLAPGAYRAQAVVRLNLDTARIGSGEGNLHGPIVEFTSPTSNEGPIKLVVDQIVAPREFKETDRIKYAELPSPLLSAFLGRPIKHRAAVILPKRPTGGKSPAVYIITGFGGDHHSAPRYVDFPGMHFADDMTRIVLDADCGTGHHVFADSANNGPRGQALIEEFIPYLEATHGLIPDPRARLLNGHSSGGWSSLWLQTAYPDFFGGTWSTSPDPVDFHDFQRIDLYAAGENVFRDRQGERRPIARMGTKPVLFYEDFSRMEDVMGFGGQLGSFEAVFSSKGADGSPIKLWDRKTGAIDPATARAWENYDIRLVLERNWPTIGPKLAGKIHVITGSLDTFYLEGAVEKLKSSLEKLGSDADVEILPDKDHSNILDRALADRIDRGMQAAVAPALEAR
;
A
#
# COMPACT_ATOMS: atom_id res chain seq x y z
N MET A 1 6.05 -49.20 28.84
CA MET A 1 4.86 -49.97 28.44
C MET A 1 3.76 -48.95 28.22
N SER A 2 3.62 -48.50 26.98
CA SER A 2 2.57 -48.89 26.00
C SER A 2 1.39 -47.91 26.12
N ASP A 3 1.36 -46.85 25.31
CA ASP A 3 0.84 -46.77 23.92
C ASP A 3 -0.64 -46.38 23.88
N PHE A 4 -0.98 -45.34 23.11
CA PHE A 4 -2.16 -45.15 22.21
C PHE A 4 -2.18 -43.66 21.73
N PRO A 5 -2.80 -43.32 20.57
CA PRO A 5 -2.06 -42.87 19.40
C PRO A 5 -2.54 -41.51 18.85
N ILE A 6 -1.78 -41.05 17.86
CA ILE A 6 -1.95 -39.80 17.12
C ILE A 6 -3.06 -39.96 16.07
N GLY A 7 -4.09 -39.11 16.13
CA GLY A 7 -5.02 -38.83 15.04
C GLY A 7 -4.71 -37.48 14.42
N ARG A 8 -4.39 -37.46 13.11
CA ARG A 8 -4.21 -36.27 12.29
C ARG A 8 -5.51 -35.91 11.57
N THR A 9 -5.85 -34.61 11.57
CA THR A 9 -6.67 -33.96 10.52
C THR A 9 -6.04 -32.59 10.20
N PRO A 10 -6.11 -32.11 8.96
CA PRO A 10 -5.19 -31.11 8.43
C PRO A 10 -5.69 -29.66 8.66
N GLY A 11 -4.81 -28.80 9.17
CA GLY A 11 -5.05 -27.36 9.29
C GLY A 11 -4.67 -26.63 8.01
N LEU A 12 -5.58 -25.76 7.55
CA LEU A 12 -5.37 -24.78 6.49
C LEU A 12 -4.15 -23.89 6.80
N GLY A 13 -3.20 -23.86 5.89
CA GLY A 13 -2.03 -22.98 5.97
C GLY A 13 -2.34 -21.59 5.40
N PHE A 14 -2.38 -20.60 6.28
CA PHE A 14 -2.19 -19.19 5.93
C PHE A 14 -0.85 -18.78 6.54
N GLN A 15 0.22 -18.79 5.74
CA GLN A 15 1.53 -18.38 6.22
C GLN A 15 1.70 -16.86 6.11
N ALA A 16 1.86 -16.24 7.27
CA ALA A 16 2.53 -14.97 7.44
C ALA A 16 4.02 -15.14 7.05
N SER A 17 4.44 -14.50 5.97
CA SER A 17 5.84 -14.52 5.53
C SER A 17 6.60 -13.39 6.21
N PHE A 18 7.12 -13.63 7.41
CA PHE A 18 8.23 -12.87 8.00
C PHE A 18 8.99 -13.77 8.99
N ALA A 19 9.94 -14.56 8.49
CA ALA A 19 11.17 -14.98 9.19
C ALA A 19 11.95 -16.06 8.40
N LEU A 20 13.29 -15.88 8.37
CA LEU A 20 14.37 -16.88 8.18
C LEU A 20 14.47 -17.56 6.79
N TRP A 21 15.60 -17.55 6.06
CA TRP A 21 16.94 -18.04 6.39
C TRP A 21 18.04 -17.37 5.53
N ILE A 22 19.28 -17.32 6.05
CA ILE A 22 20.53 -16.85 5.41
C ILE A 22 21.61 -17.97 5.49
N ALA A 23 22.54 -17.92 4.52
CA ALA A 23 23.87 -18.56 4.39
C ALA A 23 23.90 -19.66 3.30
N VAL A 24 24.80 -19.71 2.31
CA VAL A 24 26.22 -19.30 2.18
C VAL A 24 26.53 -19.06 0.68
N VAL A 25 27.27 -18.01 0.29
CA VAL A 25 28.07 -18.01 -0.96
C VAL A 25 29.41 -17.34 -0.71
N GLY A 26 30.48 -18.08 -1.02
CA GLY A 26 31.87 -17.65 -0.98
C GLY A 26 32.27 -16.80 -2.19
N SER A 27 33.22 -15.91 -1.94
CA SER A 27 33.89 -15.00 -2.85
C SER A 27 34.69 -15.69 -3.94
N THR A 28 34.74 -15.10 -5.14
CA THR A 28 36.00 -14.77 -5.82
C THR A 28 35.79 -13.62 -6.80
N ALA A 29 36.59 -12.57 -6.63
CA ALA A 29 36.74 -11.45 -7.55
C ALA A 29 37.54 -11.86 -8.79
N SER A 30 37.29 -11.20 -9.92
CA SER A 30 38.28 -11.05 -10.98
C SER A 30 38.19 -9.66 -11.59
N SER A 31 39.37 -9.13 -11.83
CA SER A 31 39.78 -7.77 -12.19
C SER A 31 39.26 -7.26 -13.53
N ALA A 32 38.98 -5.95 -13.55
CA ALA A 32 38.89 -5.12 -14.74
C ALA A 32 40.29 -4.84 -15.32
N GLN A 33 40.41 -4.81 -16.65
CA GLN A 33 41.45 -4.06 -17.33
C GLN A 33 40.93 -3.38 -18.60
N ASP A 34 41.55 -2.21 -18.78
CA ASP A 34 41.42 -1.06 -19.66
C ASP A 34 40.99 -1.13 -21.13
N VAL A 35 40.60 0.08 -21.52
CA VAL A 35 40.16 0.65 -22.79
C VAL A 35 41.29 0.77 -23.81
N SER A 36 41.00 0.48 -25.08
CA SER A 36 41.61 1.23 -26.20
C SER A 36 40.70 1.23 -27.43
N ALA A 37 40.57 2.40 -28.05
CA ALA A 37 39.71 2.69 -29.17
C ALA A 37 40.42 2.48 -30.51
N THR A 38 39.73 1.87 -31.49
CA THR A 38 40.03 2.06 -32.92
C THR A 38 38.74 2.04 -33.75
N LYS A 39 38.71 2.95 -34.73
CA LYS A 39 37.70 3.22 -35.75
C LYS A 39 37.53 2.06 -36.76
N ASP A 40 36.43 2.17 -37.49
CA ASP A 40 35.99 1.44 -38.69
C ASP A 40 35.11 0.19 -38.45
N ARG A 41 33.78 0.39 -38.54
CA ARG A 41 32.81 -0.69 -38.73
C ARG A 41 32.22 -0.58 -40.14
N PRO A 42 32.25 -1.65 -40.96
CA PRO A 42 31.39 -1.75 -42.13
C PRO A 42 29.94 -1.97 -41.66
N ASP A 43 28.97 -1.56 -42.48
CA ASP A 43 27.53 -1.77 -42.22
C ASP A 43 27.24 -3.22 -41.83
N VAL A 44 26.84 -3.41 -40.57
CA VAL A 44 26.41 -4.70 -40.03
C VAL A 44 24.91 -4.82 -40.33
N ALA A 45 24.57 -5.76 -41.22
CA ALA A 45 23.21 -6.24 -41.42
C ALA A 45 22.52 -6.52 -40.07
N PRO A 46 21.19 -6.36 -39.94
CA PRO A 46 20.51 -6.53 -38.65
C PRO A 46 20.86 -7.88 -38.05
N VAL A 47 21.57 -7.86 -36.93
CA VAL A 47 21.90 -9.05 -36.16
C VAL A 47 20.56 -9.62 -35.68
N ALA A 48 20.20 -10.79 -36.19
CA ALA A 48 19.06 -11.54 -35.69
C ALA A 48 19.23 -11.69 -34.17
N ALA A 49 18.28 -11.14 -33.41
CA ALA A 49 18.25 -11.27 -31.96
C ALA A 49 18.27 -12.77 -31.60
N ALA A 50 19.20 -13.18 -30.73
CA ALA A 50 19.17 -14.51 -30.16
C ALA A 50 17.80 -14.75 -29.48
N PRO A 51 17.29 -16.00 -29.44
CA PRO A 51 15.94 -16.28 -28.98
C PRO A 51 15.80 -16.00 -27.48
N GLY A 52 15.29 -14.81 -27.15
CA GLY A 52 14.75 -14.51 -25.83
C GLY A 52 13.33 -15.09 -25.69
N ALA A 53 12.89 -15.33 -24.46
CA ALA A 53 11.53 -15.77 -24.21
C ALA A 53 10.53 -14.76 -24.80
N VAL A 54 9.45 -15.27 -25.38
CA VAL A 54 8.34 -14.48 -25.92
C VAL A 54 7.06 -15.11 -25.42
N PHE A 55 6.13 -14.30 -24.95
CA PHE A 55 4.80 -14.76 -24.56
C PHE A 55 3.75 -14.36 -25.59
N GLU A 56 2.85 -15.28 -25.91
CA GLU A 56 1.58 -15.00 -26.56
C GLU A 56 0.47 -15.16 -25.53
N VAL A 57 -0.26 -14.08 -25.27
CA VAL A 57 -1.37 -14.06 -24.32
C VAL A 57 -2.67 -13.94 -25.10
N ALA A 58 -3.64 -14.80 -24.83
CA ALA A 58 -4.99 -14.77 -25.40
C ALA A 58 -6.04 -14.87 -24.29
N TYR A 59 -7.26 -14.39 -24.54
CA TYR A 59 -8.40 -14.63 -23.66
C TYR A 59 -9.59 -15.16 -24.48
N PRO A 60 -10.38 -16.11 -23.93
CA PRO A 60 -11.54 -16.65 -24.63
C PRO A 60 -12.78 -15.76 -24.37
N GLU A 61 -13.83 -15.89 -25.18
CA GLU A 61 -15.02 -15.01 -25.08
C GLU A 61 -15.68 -15.02 -23.70
N GLN A 62 -15.61 -16.14 -22.98
CA GLN A 62 -16.35 -16.40 -21.75
C GLN A 62 -15.95 -15.49 -20.58
N VAL A 63 -14.70 -14.98 -20.54
CA VAL A 63 -14.22 -14.18 -19.40
C VAL A 63 -14.54 -12.68 -19.53
N ALA A 64 -15.05 -12.25 -20.69
CA ALA A 64 -15.37 -10.85 -20.96
C ALA A 64 -16.74 -10.67 -21.62
N ASP A 65 -17.58 -11.72 -21.66
CA ASP A 65 -18.87 -11.74 -22.36
C ASP A 65 -18.75 -11.30 -23.83
N GLY A 66 -17.68 -11.73 -24.51
CA GLY A 66 -17.38 -11.36 -25.90
C GLY A 66 -16.93 -9.91 -26.12
N ARG A 67 -16.79 -9.10 -25.06
CA ARG A 67 -16.38 -7.69 -25.19
C ARG A 67 -14.87 -7.54 -25.43
N PRO A 68 -14.45 -6.56 -26.24
CA PRO A 68 -13.05 -6.15 -26.32
C PRO A 68 -12.53 -5.62 -24.98
N ILE A 69 -11.27 -5.86 -24.68
CA ILE A 69 -10.60 -5.41 -23.46
C ILE A 69 -9.65 -4.24 -23.75
N THR A 70 -9.75 -3.19 -22.95
CA THR A 70 -8.76 -2.11 -22.84
C THR A 70 -8.23 -2.09 -21.41
N ALA A 71 -7.01 -2.57 -21.21
CA ALA A 71 -6.44 -2.81 -19.89
C ALA A 71 -4.92 -2.97 -19.94
N ARG A 72 -4.29 -3.05 -18.75
CA ARG A 72 -2.91 -3.55 -18.62
C ARG A 72 -2.92 -5.07 -18.48
N VAL A 73 -2.13 -5.73 -19.31
CA VAL A 73 -1.91 -7.19 -19.28
C VAL A 73 -0.53 -7.47 -18.73
N TYR A 74 -0.43 -8.42 -17.80
CA TYR A 74 0.79 -8.80 -17.12
C TYR A 74 1.15 -10.25 -17.42
N VAL A 75 2.45 -10.53 -17.47
CA VAL A 75 3.02 -11.85 -17.31
C VAL A 75 3.83 -11.83 -16.02
N MET A 76 3.31 -12.51 -15.01
CA MET A 76 3.93 -12.64 -13.70
C MET A 76 4.76 -13.92 -13.67
N LEU A 77 6.03 -13.81 -13.28
CA LEU A 77 6.92 -14.97 -13.16
C LEU A 77 7.22 -15.29 -11.70
N ALA A 78 7.54 -16.55 -11.43
CA ALA A 78 8.12 -16.98 -10.18
C ALA A 78 9.12 -18.11 -10.43
N ALA A 79 10.22 -18.14 -9.67
CA ALA A 79 11.12 -19.28 -9.69
C ALA A 79 10.46 -20.51 -9.04
N PRO A 80 10.82 -21.75 -9.43
CA PRO A 80 10.42 -22.96 -8.72
C PRO A 80 10.68 -22.85 -7.22
N GLY A 81 9.75 -23.36 -6.41
CA GLY A 81 9.82 -23.27 -4.95
C GLY A 81 9.40 -21.92 -4.35
N THR A 82 9.16 -20.88 -5.16
CA THR A 82 8.50 -19.66 -4.67
C THR A 82 7.09 -19.99 -4.19
N PRO A 83 6.73 -19.71 -2.92
CA PRO A 83 5.41 -20.02 -2.39
C PRO A 83 4.28 -19.29 -3.15
N GLY A 84 3.13 -19.97 -3.32
CA GLY A 84 1.94 -19.39 -3.94
C GLY A 84 1.95 -19.38 -5.47
N GLU A 85 0.98 -18.67 -6.04
CA GLU A 85 0.84 -18.46 -7.49
C GLU A 85 1.61 -17.21 -7.95
N PRO A 86 2.22 -17.20 -9.16
CA PRO A 86 2.92 -16.03 -9.68
C PRO A 86 2.07 -14.75 -9.72
N ARG A 87 0.76 -14.86 -10.00
CA ARG A 87 -0.15 -13.69 -10.05
C ARG A 87 -0.21 -12.88 -8.75
N LEU A 88 0.19 -13.45 -7.61
CA LEU A 88 0.14 -12.78 -6.32
C LEU A 88 1.35 -11.85 -6.06
N GLY A 89 2.29 -11.78 -7.00
CA GLY A 89 3.39 -10.81 -6.98
C GLY A 89 3.06 -9.46 -7.65
N PRO A 90 4.05 -8.56 -7.75
CA PRO A 90 5.41 -8.69 -7.22
C PRO A 90 5.49 -8.44 -5.70
N ASN A 91 6.46 -9.07 -5.02
CA ASN A 91 6.80 -8.76 -3.63
C ASN A 91 7.77 -7.58 -3.53
N TRP A 92 7.62 -6.66 -2.57
CA TRP A 92 8.51 -5.49 -2.45
C TRP A 92 9.97 -5.82 -2.15
N PHE A 93 10.23 -6.77 -1.24
CA PHE A 93 11.58 -7.06 -0.73
C PHE A 93 12.26 -8.19 -1.50
N ARG A 94 11.49 -9.02 -2.20
CA ARG A 94 11.97 -10.10 -3.07
C ARG A 94 11.15 -10.12 -4.36
N PRO A 95 11.18 -9.03 -5.16
CA PRO A 95 10.34 -8.93 -6.34
C PRO A 95 10.73 -9.98 -7.36
N GLN A 96 9.73 -10.75 -7.78
CA GLN A 96 9.88 -11.67 -8.89
C GLN A 96 9.84 -10.91 -10.22
N PRO A 97 10.47 -11.42 -11.29
CA PRO A 97 10.36 -10.80 -12.59
C PRO A 97 8.91 -10.77 -13.08
N PHE A 98 8.51 -9.66 -13.69
CA PHE A 98 7.20 -9.53 -14.33
C PHE A 98 7.25 -8.50 -15.45
N PHE A 99 6.34 -8.67 -16.40
CA PHE A 99 6.28 -7.88 -17.62
C PHE A 99 4.86 -7.40 -17.85
N ALA A 100 4.71 -6.20 -18.42
CA ALA A 100 3.41 -5.61 -18.66
C ALA A 100 3.33 -4.94 -20.03
N ARG A 101 2.13 -4.98 -20.60
CA ARG A 101 1.77 -4.27 -21.83
C ARG A 101 0.35 -3.75 -21.72
N ASP A 102 0.16 -2.48 -22.07
CA ASP A 102 -1.17 -1.90 -22.22
C ASP A 102 -1.78 -2.29 -23.57
N VAL A 103 -3.05 -2.67 -23.55
CA VAL A 103 -3.82 -3.05 -24.75
C VAL A 103 -5.07 -2.18 -24.87
N ARG A 104 -5.52 -1.98 -26.10
CA ARG A 104 -6.74 -1.25 -26.44
C ARG A 104 -7.54 -2.06 -27.43
N ASP A 105 -8.85 -2.15 -27.19
CA ASP A 105 -9.81 -2.88 -28.04
C ASP A 105 -9.35 -4.30 -28.41
N TRP A 106 -8.64 -4.97 -27.49
CA TRP A 106 -8.13 -6.32 -27.69
C TRP A 106 -9.29 -7.29 -27.77
N LYS A 107 -9.40 -8.07 -28.86
CA LYS A 107 -10.57 -8.91 -29.13
C LYS A 107 -10.42 -10.33 -28.56
N PRO A 108 -11.52 -11.02 -28.21
CA PRO A 108 -11.47 -12.41 -27.78
C PRO A 108 -10.84 -13.30 -28.86
N GLY A 109 -10.03 -14.28 -28.44
CA GLY A 109 -9.31 -15.19 -29.32
C GLY A 109 -8.10 -14.60 -30.05
N GLU A 110 -7.95 -13.27 -30.10
CA GLU A 110 -6.75 -12.62 -30.60
C GLU A 110 -5.60 -12.77 -29.59
N SER A 111 -4.40 -13.07 -30.07
CA SER A 111 -3.21 -13.15 -29.23
C SER A 111 -2.43 -11.84 -29.26
N ILE A 112 -2.05 -11.34 -28.09
CA ILE A 112 -1.06 -10.25 -27.96
C ILE A 112 0.31 -10.83 -27.65
N ARG A 113 1.34 -10.13 -28.12
CA ARG A 113 2.73 -10.48 -27.88
C ARG A 113 3.32 -9.67 -26.73
N ILE A 114 3.96 -10.34 -25.77
CA ILE A 114 4.81 -9.74 -24.74
C ILE A 114 6.23 -10.21 -25.01
N ASP A 115 7.06 -9.26 -25.46
CA ASP A 115 8.45 -9.46 -25.88
C ASP A 115 9.37 -8.43 -25.21
N ALA A 116 10.63 -8.30 -25.66
CA ALA A 116 11.62 -7.39 -25.12
C ALA A 116 11.19 -5.90 -25.09
N ARG A 117 10.14 -5.51 -25.83
CA ARG A 117 9.59 -4.14 -25.84
C ARG A 117 8.56 -3.89 -24.74
N ALA A 118 8.11 -4.93 -24.03
CA ALA A 118 7.20 -4.79 -22.91
C ALA A 118 7.88 -4.06 -21.75
N HIS A 119 7.08 -3.41 -20.90
CA HIS A 119 7.57 -2.91 -19.62
C HIS A 119 8.00 -4.11 -18.78
N GLY A 120 9.20 -4.07 -18.19
CA GLY A 120 9.77 -5.23 -17.50
C GLY A 120 10.50 -4.84 -16.22
N PHE A 121 10.35 -5.69 -15.22
CA PHE A 121 11.11 -5.64 -13.98
C PHE A 121 11.76 -7.02 -13.71
N PRO A 122 13.01 -7.11 -13.24
CA PRO A 122 13.95 -6.00 -12.98
C PRO A 122 14.55 -5.38 -14.24
N ASP A 123 14.36 -5.99 -15.41
CA ASP A 123 14.84 -5.50 -16.71
C ASP A 123 13.91 -6.02 -17.84
N SER A 124 14.27 -5.76 -19.09
CA SER A 124 13.56 -6.27 -20.28
C SER A 124 13.60 -7.80 -20.40
N LEU A 125 12.62 -8.37 -21.09
CA LEU A 125 12.40 -9.82 -21.13
C LEU A 125 13.56 -10.61 -21.77
N ASP A 126 14.27 -10.02 -22.72
CA ASP A 126 15.47 -10.59 -23.35
C ASP A 126 16.65 -10.74 -22.38
N LYS A 127 16.60 -10.08 -21.22
CA LYS A 127 17.59 -10.20 -20.14
C LYS A 127 17.11 -11.07 -18.98
N LEU A 128 15.98 -11.77 -19.14
CA LEU A 128 15.51 -12.72 -18.14
C LEU A 128 16.61 -13.76 -17.88
N ALA A 129 17.01 -13.89 -16.62
CA ALA A 129 18.06 -14.81 -16.21
C ALA A 129 17.75 -16.25 -16.66
N PRO A 130 18.75 -17.05 -17.07
CA PRO A 130 18.53 -18.45 -17.38
C PRO A 130 18.02 -19.23 -16.16
N GLY A 131 17.06 -20.13 -16.37
CA GLY A 131 16.48 -20.94 -15.31
C GLY A 131 15.05 -21.40 -15.61
N ALA A 132 14.54 -22.27 -14.75
CA ALA A 132 13.15 -22.68 -14.78
C ALA A 132 12.25 -21.61 -14.12
N TYR A 133 11.04 -21.44 -14.65
CA TYR A 133 10.06 -20.45 -14.20
C TYR A 133 8.64 -20.99 -14.28
N ARG A 134 7.78 -20.48 -13.39
CA ARG A 134 6.32 -20.55 -13.46
C ARG A 134 5.81 -19.20 -13.95
N ALA A 135 5.08 -19.17 -15.05
CA ALA A 135 4.46 -17.99 -15.63
C ALA A 135 2.95 -18.01 -15.44
N GLN A 136 2.35 -16.84 -15.25
CA GLN A 136 0.90 -16.68 -15.20
C GLN A 136 0.51 -15.33 -15.81
N ALA A 137 -0.49 -15.33 -16.69
CA ALA A 137 -1.04 -14.10 -17.26
C ALA A 137 -2.11 -13.51 -16.34
N VAL A 138 -2.16 -12.17 -16.24
CA VAL A 138 -3.17 -11.41 -15.50
C VAL A 138 -3.66 -10.23 -16.35
N VAL A 139 -4.95 -9.94 -16.32
CA VAL A 139 -5.54 -8.75 -16.95
C VAL A 139 -6.23 -7.93 -15.87
N ARG A 140 -5.80 -6.69 -15.68
CA ARG A 140 -6.33 -5.82 -14.62
C ARG A 140 -7.50 -4.99 -15.15
N LEU A 141 -8.71 -5.40 -14.80
CA LEU A 141 -9.97 -4.76 -15.19
C LEU A 141 -10.58 -3.92 -14.06
N ASN A 142 -10.37 -4.32 -12.81
CA ASN A 142 -10.93 -3.65 -11.65
C ASN A 142 -10.12 -2.40 -11.30
N LEU A 143 -10.78 -1.25 -11.40
CA LEU A 143 -10.21 0.07 -11.12
C LEU A 143 -10.44 0.52 -9.67
N ASP A 144 -11.02 -0.33 -8.82
CA ASP A 144 -11.39 0.00 -7.43
C ASP A 144 -10.46 -0.67 -6.41
N THR A 145 -9.44 -1.40 -6.85
CA THR A 145 -8.43 -2.02 -5.97
C THR A 145 -7.01 -1.90 -6.53
N ALA A 146 -6.05 -1.76 -5.61
CA ALA A 146 -4.62 -1.77 -5.93
C ALA A 146 -4.12 -3.16 -6.36
N ARG A 147 -4.89 -4.21 -6.04
CA ARG A 147 -4.50 -5.61 -6.23
C ARG A 147 -4.51 -5.99 -7.70
N ILE A 148 -3.37 -6.48 -8.19
CA ILE A 148 -3.22 -6.94 -9.57
C ILE A 148 -3.81 -8.35 -9.72
N GLY A 149 -3.12 -9.41 -9.30
CA GLY A 149 -3.59 -10.78 -9.57
C GLY A 149 -4.65 -11.33 -8.63
N SER A 150 -4.99 -10.61 -7.56
CA SER A 150 -6.05 -10.99 -6.60
C SER A 150 -7.17 -9.95 -6.47
N GLY A 151 -7.20 -8.94 -7.35
CA GLY A 151 -8.29 -7.98 -7.38
C GLY A 151 -9.55 -8.63 -7.96
N GLU A 152 -10.66 -8.55 -7.23
CA GLU A 152 -11.97 -9.07 -7.68
C GLU A 152 -12.29 -8.63 -9.11
N GLY A 153 -12.78 -9.52 -9.96
CA GLY A 153 -13.13 -9.22 -11.35
C GLY A 153 -11.95 -9.03 -12.30
N ASN A 154 -10.70 -8.99 -11.81
CA ASN A 154 -9.54 -9.14 -12.68
C ASN A 154 -9.52 -10.55 -13.27
N LEU A 155 -8.85 -10.71 -14.41
CA LEU A 155 -8.75 -11.98 -15.08
C LEU A 155 -7.36 -12.58 -14.87
N HIS A 156 -7.27 -13.91 -14.86
CA HIS A 156 -5.99 -14.60 -14.83
C HIS A 156 -6.04 -15.94 -15.58
N GLY A 157 -4.84 -16.49 -15.81
CA GLY A 157 -4.65 -17.80 -16.43
C GLY A 157 -4.21 -18.90 -15.48
N PRO A 158 -4.09 -20.14 -15.98
CA PRO A 158 -3.36 -21.20 -15.29
C PRO A 158 -1.86 -20.89 -15.25
N ILE A 159 -1.14 -21.63 -14.42
CA ILE A 159 0.32 -21.58 -14.37
C ILE A 159 0.90 -22.39 -15.53
N VAL A 160 1.85 -21.80 -16.25
CA VAL A 160 2.62 -22.45 -17.31
C VAL A 160 4.09 -22.49 -16.91
N GLU A 161 4.69 -23.68 -16.92
CA GLU A 161 6.11 -23.86 -16.63
C GLU A 161 6.95 -23.77 -17.90
N PHE A 162 8.08 -23.09 -17.82
CA PHE A 162 9.04 -22.98 -18.92
C PHE A 162 10.47 -22.81 -18.42
N THR A 163 11.45 -22.96 -19.31
CA THR A 163 12.87 -22.67 -19.03
C THR A 163 13.34 -21.52 -19.93
N SER A 164 14.07 -20.57 -19.35
CA SER A 164 14.79 -19.51 -20.06
C SER A 164 16.29 -19.88 -20.19
N PRO A 165 16.94 -19.65 -21.33
CA PRO A 165 16.32 -19.35 -22.62
C PRO A 165 15.47 -20.53 -23.11
N THR A 166 14.46 -20.25 -23.93
CA THR A 166 13.53 -21.28 -24.41
C THR A 166 14.21 -22.23 -25.38
N SER A 167 14.05 -23.54 -25.18
CA SER A 167 14.59 -24.58 -26.07
C SER A 167 13.79 -24.76 -27.37
N ASN A 168 12.57 -24.22 -27.42
CA ASN A 168 11.69 -24.26 -28.59
C ASN A 168 11.75 -22.92 -29.35
N GLU A 169 11.60 -22.96 -30.68
CA GLU A 169 11.57 -21.76 -31.54
C GLU A 169 10.25 -20.95 -31.42
N GLY A 170 9.25 -21.45 -30.69
CA GLY A 170 7.91 -20.87 -30.58
C GLY A 170 7.67 -20.07 -29.30
N PRO A 171 6.67 -19.16 -29.31
CA PRO A 171 6.29 -18.40 -28.13
C PRO A 171 5.66 -19.28 -27.04
N ILE A 172 5.83 -18.89 -25.78
CA ILE A 172 5.16 -19.47 -24.62
C ILE A 172 3.72 -18.97 -24.60
N LYS A 173 2.77 -19.90 -24.76
CA LYS A 173 1.34 -19.56 -24.82
C LYS A 173 0.75 -19.48 -23.43
N LEU A 174 0.09 -18.36 -23.14
CA LEU A 174 -0.68 -18.12 -21.92
C LEU A 174 -2.12 -17.81 -22.31
N VAL A 175 -3.07 -18.40 -21.59
CA VAL A 175 -4.49 -18.07 -21.70
C VAL A 175 -4.92 -17.34 -20.44
N VAL A 176 -5.89 -16.43 -20.55
CA VAL A 176 -6.54 -15.76 -19.44
C VAL A 176 -8.00 -16.19 -19.44
N ASP A 177 -8.32 -17.28 -18.73
CA ASP A 177 -9.60 -17.98 -18.79
C ASP A 177 -10.33 -18.05 -17.43
N GLN A 178 -9.82 -17.38 -16.40
CA GLN A 178 -10.40 -17.35 -15.06
C GLN A 178 -10.67 -15.92 -14.61
N ILE A 179 -11.76 -15.74 -13.87
CA ILE A 179 -12.13 -14.46 -13.22
C ILE A 179 -11.82 -14.59 -11.74
N VAL A 180 -11.13 -13.62 -11.16
CA VAL A 180 -10.91 -13.54 -9.71
C VAL A 180 -12.27 -13.31 -9.03
N ALA A 181 -12.69 -14.29 -8.22
CA ALA A 181 -13.93 -14.19 -7.47
C ALA A 181 -13.88 -13.07 -6.40
N PRO A 182 -15.04 -12.48 -6.04
CA PRO A 182 -15.15 -11.59 -4.90
C PRO A 182 -14.63 -12.26 -3.62
N ARG A 183 -13.92 -11.50 -2.78
CA ARG A 183 -13.46 -12.04 -1.49
C ARG A 183 -14.63 -12.05 -0.52
N GLU A 184 -15.05 -13.24 -0.11
CA GLU A 184 -16.10 -13.40 0.90
C GLU A 184 -15.69 -12.75 2.24
N PHE A 185 -16.57 -11.92 2.79
CA PHE A 185 -16.43 -11.42 4.16
C PHE A 185 -17.09 -12.39 5.13
N LYS A 186 -16.29 -13.02 6.00
CA LYS A 186 -16.77 -14.00 6.97
C LYS A 186 -17.14 -13.32 8.27
N GLU A 187 -18.44 -13.10 8.47
CA GLU A 187 -18.94 -12.59 9.74
C GLU A 187 -18.77 -13.61 10.87
N THR A 188 -18.64 -13.10 12.09
CA THR A 188 -18.68 -13.86 13.33
C THR A 188 -19.67 -13.20 14.29
N ASP A 189 -19.83 -13.72 15.51
CA ASP A 189 -20.65 -13.06 16.52
C ASP A 189 -20.15 -11.65 16.86
N ARG A 190 -18.84 -11.41 16.76
CA ARG A 190 -18.22 -10.10 17.07
C ARG A 190 -17.83 -9.29 15.85
N ILE A 191 -17.50 -9.91 14.72
CA ILE A 191 -17.03 -9.20 13.51
C ILE A 191 -18.16 -9.18 12.49
N LYS A 192 -18.66 -7.99 12.18
CA LYS A 192 -19.75 -7.76 11.22
C LYS A 192 -19.25 -7.00 9.99
N TYR A 193 -19.92 -7.18 8.86
CA TYR A 193 -19.66 -6.43 7.64
C TYR A 193 -20.57 -5.20 7.58
N ALA A 194 -20.00 -4.05 7.23
CA ALA A 194 -20.74 -2.82 6.97
C ALA A 194 -20.44 -2.34 5.55
N GLU A 195 -21.49 -2.09 4.78
CA GLU A 195 -21.40 -1.60 3.40
C GLU A 195 -22.47 -0.54 3.15
N LEU A 196 -22.08 0.56 2.50
CA LEU A 196 -22.99 1.64 2.13
C LEU A 196 -22.60 2.22 0.77
N PRO A 197 -23.51 2.31 -0.23
CA PRO A 197 -23.25 3.09 -1.44
C PRO A 197 -22.88 4.53 -1.10
N SER A 198 -21.88 5.09 -1.79
CA SER A 198 -21.45 6.48 -1.61
C SER A 198 -21.89 7.34 -2.80
N PRO A 199 -22.98 8.12 -2.69
CA PRO A 199 -23.34 9.11 -3.70
C PRO A 199 -22.21 10.08 -4.03
N LEU A 200 -21.49 10.62 -3.03
CA LEU A 200 -20.41 11.58 -3.24
C LEU A 200 -19.27 10.99 -4.09
N LEU A 201 -18.78 9.80 -3.71
CA LEU A 201 -17.68 9.17 -4.44
C LEU A 201 -18.14 8.62 -5.80
N SER A 202 -19.38 8.13 -5.90
CA SER A 202 -19.92 7.65 -7.17
C SER A 202 -20.07 8.77 -8.20
N ALA A 203 -20.55 9.93 -7.77
CA ALA A 203 -20.65 11.12 -8.61
C ALA A 203 -19.26 11.58 -9.09
N PHE A 204 -18.27 11.59 -8.19
CA PHE A 204 -16.91 11.99 -8.54
C PHE A 204 -16.22 11.01 -9.51
N LEU A 205 -16.35 9.70 -9.29
CA LEU A 205 -15.67 8.67 -10.06
C LEU A 205 -16.42 8.20 -11.30
N GLY A 206 -17.65 8.68 -11.51
CA GLY A 206 -18.50 8.34 -12.66
C GLY A 206 -18.95 6.89 -12.71
N ARG A 207 -18.89 6.17 -11.58
CA ARG A 207 -19.29 4.76 -11.44
C ARG A 207 -19.74 4.48 -10.00
N PRO A 208 -20.50 3.41 -9.74
CA PRO A 208 -20.90 3.05 -8.37
C PRO A 208 -19.69 2.78 -7.47
N ILE A 209 -19.62 3.47 -6.34
CA ILE A 209 -18.61 3.29 -5.29
C ILE A 209 -19.33 3.04 -3.98
N LYS A 210 -18.76 2.17 -3.15
CA LYS A 210 -19.29 1.83 -1.83
C LYS A 210 -18.25 2.07 -0.76
N HIS A 211 -18.70 2.54 0.39
CA HIS A 211 -17.99 2.45 1.65
C HIS A 211 -18.03 1.02 2.16
N ARG A 212 -16.93 0.56 2.76
CA ARG A 212 -16.83 -0.77 3.38
C ARG A 212 -16.06 -0.69 4.69
N ALA A 213 -16.49 -1.46 5.67
CA ALA A 213 -15.78 -1.64 6.92
C ALA A 213 -16.09 -2.99 7.55
N ALA A 214 -15.21 -3.41 8.47
CA ALA A 214 -15.50 -4.44 9.43
C ALA A 214 -15.81 -3.78 10.78
N VAL A 215 -16.87 -4.23 11.43
CA VAL A 215 -17.31 -3.75 12.74
C VAL A 215 -17.03 -4.82 13.76
N ILE A 216 -16.08 -4.57 14.65
CA ILE A 216 -15.73 -5.46 15.76
C ILE A 216 -16.47 -4.96 16.99
N LEU A 217 -17.47 -5.72 17.41
CA LEU A 217 -18.29 -5.43 18.58
C LEU A 217 -17.48 -5.59 19.89
N PRO A 218 -17.79 -4.78 20.91
CA PRO A 218 -17.19 -4.89 22.24
C PRO A 218 -17.26 -6.32 22.78
N LYS A 219 -16.26 -6.74 23.56
CA LYS A 219 -16.21 -8.10 24.11
C LYS A 219 -17.36 -8.38 25.09
N ARG A 220 -17.81 -7.35 25.79
CA ARG A 220 -18.99 -7.40 26.66
C ARG A 220 -20.01 -6.39 26.15
N PRO A 221 -21.31 -6.73 26.10
CA PRO A 221 -22.33 -5.76 25.76
C PRO A 221 -22.24 -4.53 26.67
N THR A 222 -22.25 -3.35 26.08
CA THR A 222 -22.15 -2.07 26.80
C THR A 222 -23.45 -1.68 27.51
N GLY A 223 -24.54 -2.42 27.30
CA GLY A 223 -25.88 -2.08 27.82
C GLY A 223 -26.52 -0.86 27.15
N GLY A 224 -25.90 -0.30 26.11
CA GLY A 224 -26.34 0.91 25.43
C GLY A 224 -25.49 1.23 24.19
N LYS A 225 -25.38 2.51 23.83
CA LYS A 225 -24.51 2.93 22.73
C LYS A 225 -23.03 2.86 23.13
N SER A 226 -22.16 2.50 22.18
CA SER A 226 -20.72 2.31 22.41
C SER A 226 -19.88 3.45 21.81
N PRO A 227 -18.78 3.89 22.46
CA PRO A 227 -17.74 4.66 21.77
C PRO A 227 -17.17 3.87 20.59
N ALA A 228 -16.62 4.58 19.62
CA ALA A 228 -16.08 4.00 18.41
C ALA A 228 -14.60 4.36 18.21
N VAL A 229 -13.79 3.36 17.88
CA VAL A 229 -12.42 3.55 17.37
C VAL A 229 -12.40 3.21 15.89
N TYR A 230 -12.16 4.20 15.04
CA TYR A 230 -11.98 4.00 13.60
C TYR A 230 -10.52 3.71 13.32
N ILE A 231 -10.28 2.50 12.83
CA ILE A 231 -8.96 1.92 12.61
C ILE A 231 -8.69 1.89 11.10
N ILE A 232 -7.61 2.53 10.69
CA ILE A 232 -7.19 2.61 9.28
C ILE A 232 -5.91 1.78 9.13
N THR A 233 -5.94 0.80 8.22
CA THR A 233 -4.79 -0.08 7.99
C THR A 233 -3.67 0.64 7.25
N GLY A 234 -2.45 0.09 7.30
CA GLY A 234 -1.39 0.49 6.38
C GLY A 234 -1.69 0.07 4.93
N PHE A 235 -0.84 0.49 4.00
CA PHE A 235 -0.95 0.13 2.59
C PHE A 235 -1.09 -1.39 2.36
N GLY A 236 -1.97 -1.77 1.43
CA GLY A 236 -2.30 -3.16 1.11
C GLY A 236 -3.28 -3.84 2.08
N GLY A 237 -3.53 -3.23 3.25
CA GLY A 237 -4.58 -3.62 4.18
C GLY A 237 -5.95 -3.09 3.79
N ASP A 238 -6.99 -3.72 4.35
CA ASP A 238 -8.37 -3.28 4.27
C ASP A 238 -9.20 -3.86 5.44
N HIS A 239 -10.52 -3.68 5.39
CA HIS A 239 -11.48 -4.17 6.36
C HIS A 239 -11.43 -5.68 6.67
N HIS A 240 -10.93 -6.55 5.77
CA HIS A 240 -10.76 -7.97 6.10
C HIS A 240 -9.58 -8.23 7.04
N SER A 241 -8.83 -7.20 7.41
CA SER A 241 -7.81 -7.26 8.47
C SER A 241 -8.42 -7.31 9.88
N ALA A 242 -9.74 -7.17 10.04
CA ALA A 242 -10.42 -7.19 11.34
C ALA A 242 -9.99 -8.31 12.30
N PRO A 243 -9.83 -9.58 11.87
CA PRO A 243 -9.35 -10.64 12.75
C PRO A 243 -7.99 -10.34 13.38
N ARG A 244 -7.09 -9.62 12.70
CA ARG A 244 -5.78 -9.24 13.28
C ARG A 244 -5.92 -8.35 14.51
N TYR A 245 -6.90 -7.44 14.52
CA TYR A 245 -7.16 -6.55 15.67
C TYR A 245 -7.86 -7.28 16.84
N VAL A 246 -8.29 -8.53 16.65
CA VAL A 246 -8.80 -9.41 17.71
C VAL A 246 -7.71 -10.35 18.20
N ASP A 247 -6.97 -10.95 17.27
CA ASP A 247 -6.10 -12.10 17.56
C ASP A 247 -4.65 -11.71 17.88
N PHE A 248 -4.15 -10.60 17.31
CA PHE A 248 -2.75 -10.21 17.48
C PHE A 248 -2.57 -9.29 18.70
N PRO A 249 -1.81 -9.70 19.73
CA PRO A 249 -1.71 -8.93 20.99
C PRO A 249 -1.24 -7.48 20.83
N GLY A 250 -0.39 -7.19 19.84
CA GLY A 250 0.11 -5.84 19.58
C GLY A 250 -0.87 -4.91 18.86
N MET A 251 -2.02 -5.43 18.43
CA MET A 251 -3.09 -4.67 17.78
C MET A 251 -4.43 -4.82 18.54
N HIS A 252 -4.40 -5.46 19.71
CA HIS A 252 -5.57 -5.73 20.52
C HIS A 252 -5.69 -4.69 21.64
N PHE A 253 -6.47 -3.64 21.37
CA PHE A 253 -6.84 -2.56 22.28
C PHE A 253 -8.31 -2.18 22.07
N ALA A 254 -8.84 -1.32 22.94
CA ALA A 254 -10.22 -0.79 22.91
C ALA A 254 -11.28 -1.89 22.86
N ASP A 255 -11.08 -2.94 23.66
CA ASP A 255 -11.90 -4.16 23.62
C ASP A 255 -13.29 -3.97 24.27
N ASP A 256 -13.46 -2.86 24.98
CA ASP A 256 -14.69 -2.32 25.56
C ASP A 256 -15.41 -1.30 24.65
N MET A 257 -14.82 -0.93 23.51
CA MET A 257 -15.38 -0.04 22.50
C MET A 257 -15.75 -0.82 21.22
N THR A 258 -16.55 -0.21 20.35
CA THR A 258 -16.76 -0.75 19.00
C THR A 258 -15.60 -0.32 18.12
N ARG A 259 -14.93 -1.26 17.46
CA ARG A 259 -13.81 -0.95 16.56
C ARG A 259 -14.24 -1.09 15.11
N ILE A 260 -13.99 -0.06 14.31
CA ILE A 260 -14.37 0.02 12.91
C ILE A 260 -13.11 -0.06 12.07
N VAL A 261 -12.82 -1.22 11.46
CA VAL A 261 -11.69 -1.36 10.54
C VAL A 261 -12.14 -0.92 9.16
N LEU A 262 -11.71 0.28 8.78
CA LEU A 262 -12.10 0.93 7.52
C LEU A 262 -11.38 0.31 6.32
N ASP A 263 -12.05 0.30 5.18
CA ASP A 263 -11.44 -0.01 3.89
C ASP A 263 -10.86 1.26 3.25
N ALA A 264 -9.54 1.29 3.10
CA ALA A 264 -8.83 2.38 2.45
C ALA A 264 -8.22 1.99 1.09
N ASP A 265 -8.42 0.74 0.65
CA ASP A 265 -7.95 0.26 -0.65
C ASP A 265 -8.76 0.93 -1.76
N CYS A 266 -8.05 1.37 -2.80
CA CYS A 266 -8.64 1.90 -4.02
C CYS A 266 -7.76 1.53 -5.21
N GLY A 267 -8.25 1.75 -6.44
CA GLY A 267 -7.47 1.46 -7.66
C GLY A 267 -6.05 2.02 -7.61
N THR A 268 -5.94 3.28 -7.18
CA THR A 268 -4.71 4.06 -7.10
C THR A 268 -3.84 3.73 -5.89
N GLY A 269 -4.20 2.77 -5.04
CA GLY A 269 -3.39 2.33 -3.90
C GLY A 269 -4.16 2.48 -2.59
N HIS A 270 -3.71 3.39 -1.74
CA HIS A 270 -4.36 3.73 -0.48
C HIS A 270 -4.78 5.21 -0.52
N HIS A 271 -6.07 5.50 -0.41
CA HIS A 271 -6.56 6.89 -0.58
C HIS A 271 -6.44 7.76 0.69
N VAL A 272 -5.95 7.18 1.78
CA VAL A 272 -5.63 7.81 3.08
C VAL A 272 -6.73 8.70 3.71
N PHE A 273 -7.98 8.49 3.29
CA PHE A 273 -9.13 9.33 3.64
C PHE A 273 -8.92 10.85 3.45
N ALA A 274 -8.03 11.26 2.55
CA ALA A 274 -7.88 12.67 2.19
C ALA A 274 -8.73 13.02 0.97
N ASP A 275 -9.37 14.19 1.02
CA ASP A 275 -10.05 14.77 -0.13
C ASP A 275 -8.99 15.19 -1.16
N SER A 276 -9.07 14.62 -2.37
CA SER A 276 -8.04 14.81 -3.40
C SER A 276 -8.57 14.90 -4.81
N ALA A 277 -7.78 15.51 -5.69
CA ALA A 277 -8.12 15.70 -7.10
C ALA A 277 -8.27 14.38 -7.88
N ASN A 278 -7.69 13.28 -7.40
CA ASN A 278 -7.71 11.99 -8.09
C ASN A 278 -8.60 10.94 -7.40
N ASN A 279 -8.66 10.92 -6.06
CA ASN A 279 -9.44 9.90 -5.33
C ASN A 279 -10.82 10.39 -4.88
N GLY A 280 -11.12 11.68 -5.06
CA GLY A 280 -12.38 12.30 -4.68
C GLY A 280 -12.43 12.73 -3.22
N PRO A 281 -13.61 13.17 -2.75
CA PRO A 281 -13.81 13.69 -1.40
C PRO A 281 -13.94 12.55 -0.38
N ARG A 282 -12.85 11.78 -0.16
CA ARG A 282 -12.83 10.58 0.68
C ARG A 282 -13.05 10.87 2.17
N GLY A 283 -12.47 11.94 2.69
CA GLY A 283 -12.65 12.37 4.08
C GLY A 283 -14.07 12.90 4.30
N GLN A 284 -14.55 13.73 3.38
CA GLN A 284 -15.93 14.23 3.42
C GLN A 284 -16.95 13.09 3.35
N ALA A 285 -16.80 12.15 2.41
CA ALA A 285 -17.73 11.03 2.26
C ALA A 285 -17.74 10.10 3.48
N LEU A 286 -16.58 9.90 4.13
CA LEU A 286 -16.52 9.17 5.41
C LEU A 286 -17.38 9.87 6.48
N ILE A 287 -17.26 11.19 6.61
CA ILE A 287 -17.89 11.98 7.68
C ILE A 287 -19.38 12.21 7.44
N GLU A 288 -19.77 12.52 6.20
CA GLU A 288 -21.14 12.90 5.86
C GLU A 288 -22.04 11.69 5.56
N GLU A 289 -21.47 10.58 5.08
CA GLU A 289 -22.25 9.41 4.67
C GLU A 289 -22.00 8.22 5.60
N PHE A 290 -20.75 7.76 5.73
CA PHE A 290 -20.50 6.43 6.29
C PHE A 290 -20.53 6.39 7.82
N ILE A 291 -19.92 7.36 8.50
CA ILE A 291 -19.93 7.42 9.96
C ILE A 291 -21.37 7.55 10.51
N PRO A 292 -22.23 8.44 9.99
CA PRO A 292 -23.64 8.52 10.41
C PRO A 292 -24.40 7.20 10.20
N TYR A 293 -24.14 6.50 9.10
CA TYR A 293 -24.70 5.17 8.87
C TYR A 293 -24.25 4.17 9.95
N LEU A 294 -22.95 4.09 10.22
CA LEU A 294 -22.40 3.19 11.24
C LEU A 294 -22.95 3.50 12.63
N GLU A 295 -23.12 4.79 12.97
CA GLU A 295 -23.73 5.23 14.23
C GLU A 295 -25.16 4.76 14.39
N ALA A 296 -25.95 4.83 13.32
CA ALA A 296 -27.33 4.40 13.29
C ALA A 296 -27.47 2.87 13.36
N THR A 297 -26.61 2.12 12.66
CA THR A 297 -26.75 0.66 12.51
C THR A 297 -26.07 -0.14 13.63
N HIS A 298 -24.99 0.36 14.21
CA HIS A 298 -24.20 -0.37 15.21
C HIS A 298 -24.28 0.23 16.62
N GLY A 299 -25.21 1.16 16.84
CA GLY A 299 -25.46 1.75 18.16
C GLY A 299 -24.24 2.50 18.68
N LEU A 300 -23.61 3.33 17.85
CA LEU A 300 -22.45 4.11 18.28
C LEU A 300 -22.89 5.45 18.88
N ILE A 301 -22.05 6.04 19.72
CA ILE A 301 -22.27 7.36 20.32
C ILE A 301 -21.98 8.46 19.28
N PRO A 302 -22.98 9.26 18.85
CA PRO A 302 -22.78 10.33 17.87
C PRO A 302 -22.26 11.62 18.53
N ASP A 303 -21.15 11.51 19.27
CA ASP A 303 -20.48 12.62 19.96
C ASP A 303 -19.00 12.61 19.56
N PRO A 304 -18.41 13.76 19.15
CA PRO A 304 -16.99 13.83 18.81
C PRO A 304 -16.06 13.20 19.85
N ARG A 305 -16.35 13.38 21.15
CA ARG A 305 -15.55 12.83 22.26
C ARG A 305 -15.55 11.30 22.31
N ALA A 306 -16.50 10.65 21.63
CA ALA A 306 -16.62 9.19 21.54
C ALA A 306 -16.16 8.63 20.19
N ARG A 307 -15.63 9.47 19.28
CA ARG A 307 -15.04 9.05 18.00
C ARG A 307 -13.53 9.16 18.06
N LEU A 308 -12.87 8.03 18.23
CA LEU A 308 -11.41 7.97 18.28
C LEU A 308 -10.83 7.40 16.98
N LEU A 309 -9.61 7.78 16.67
CA LEU A 309 -8.88 7.34 15.48
C LEU A 309 -7.66 6.51 15.88
N ASN A 310 -7.38 5.48 15.09
CA ASN A 310 -6.10 4.79 15.10
C ASN A 310 -5.69 4.44 13.68
N GLY A 311 -4.38 4.38 13.46
CA GLY A 311 -3.85 3.81 12.25
C GLY A 311 -2.37 3.52 12.36
N HIS A 312 -1.89 2.73 11.40
CA HIS A 312 -0.50 2.35 11.27
C HIS A 312 0.01 2.60 9.85
N SER A 313 1.24 3.09 9.66
CA SER A 313 1.79 3.35 8.32
C SER A 313 0.95 4.40 7.56
N SER A 314 0.52 4.11 6.33
CA SER A 314 -0.46 4.94 5.60
C SER A 314 -1.73 5.22 6.39
N GLY A 315 -2.17 4.25 7.20
CA GLY A 315 -3.28 4.46 8.13
C GLY A 315 -2.94 5.41 9.26
N GLY A 316 -1.69 5.43 9.72
CA GLY A 316 -1.21 6.37 10.74
C GLY A 316 -1.20 7.81 10.23
N TRP A 317 -0.79 8.01 8.97
CA TRP A 317 -0.94 9.32 8.32
C TRP A 317 -2.42 9.69 8.19
N SER A 318 -3.27 8.72 7.79
CA SER A 318 -4.71 8.93 7.62
C SER A 318 -5.40 9.34 8.92
N SER A 319 -5.08 8.66 10.03
CA SER A 319 -5.67 8.96 11.34
C SER A 319 -5.22 10.30 11.89
N LEU A 320 -3.98 10.73 11.60
CA LEU A 320 -3.52 12.06 11.98
C LEU A 320 -4.13 13.15 11.09
N TRP A 321 -4.22 12.90 9.78
CA TRP A 321 -4.85 13.80 8.82
C TRP A 321 -6.31 14.06 9.16
N LEU A 322 -7.11 13.01 9.38
CA LEU A 322 -8.52 13.14 9.74
C LEU A 322 -8.71 13.96 11.02
N GLN A 323 -7.88 13.75 12.05
CA GLN A 323 -7.93 14.55 13.28
C GLN A 323 -7.58 16.02 13.03
N THR A 324 -6.62 16.28 12.14
CA THR A 324 -6.14 17.64 11.82
C THR A 324 -7.14 18.40 10.93
N ALA A 325 -7.68 17.73 9.91
CA ALA A 325 -8.60 18.31 8.94
C ALA A 325 -10.03 18.47 9.49
N TYR A 326 -10.44 17.61 10.42
CA TYR A 326 -11.77 17.63 11.03
C TYR A 326 -11.71 17.64 12.57
N PRO A 327 -11.07 18.66 13.19
CA PRO A 327 -10.74 18.65 14.61
C PRO A 327 -11.96 18.71 15.54
N ASP A 328 -13.10 19.18 15.04
CA ASP A 328 -14.36 19.22 15.78
C ASP A 328 -15.15 17.89 15.69
N PHE A 329 -14.79 17.00 14.75
CA PHE A 329 -15.54 15.78 14.49
C PHE A 329 -15.00 14.57 15.28
N PHE A 330 -13.69 14.53 15.50
CA PHE A 330 -12.98 13.46 16.21
C PHE A 330 -12.45 13.93 17.58
N GLY A 331 -12.46 13.00 18.53
CA GLY A 331 -12.12 13.22 19.94
C GLY A 331 -10.67 12.90 20.30
N GLY A 332 -9.94 12.23 19.42
CA GLY A 332 -8.53 11.88 19.63
C GLY A 332 -8.00 10.91 18.58
N THR A 333 -6.69 10.91 18.38
CA THR A 333 -5.99 10.02 17.45
C THR A 333 -4.75 9.40 18.08
N TRP A 334 -4.55 8.10 17.84
CA TRP A 334 -3.33 7.35 18.17
C TRP A 334 -2.72 6.81 16.89
N SER A 335 -1.82 7.59 16.31
CA SER A 335 -1.19 7.28 15.03
C SER A 335 0.16 6.59 15.26
N THR A 336 0.39 5.45 14.62
CA THR A 336 1.63 4.67 14.80
C THR A 336 2.43 4.57 13.50
N SER A 337 3.73 4.87 13.57
CA SER A 337 4.64 4.94 12.40
C SER A 337 3.96 5.54 11.16
N PRO A 338 3.40 6.76 11.23
CA PRO A 338 2.67 7.33 10.11
C PRO A 338 3.59 7.49 8.88
N ASP A 339 3.03 7.31 7.67
CA ASP A 339 3.68 7.80 6.44
C ASP A 339 4.11 9.28 6.60
N PRO A 340 5.06 9.81 5.81
CA PRO A 340 5.71 11.07 6.10
C PRO A 340 4.73 12.21 6.43
N VAL A 341 4.79 12.72 7.66
CA VAL A 341 3.93 13.80 8.17
C VAL A 341 4.51 15.20 7.93
N ASP A 342 5.77 15.25 7.50
CA ASP A 342 6.50 16.45 7.08
C ASP A 342 7.30 16.10 5.82
N PHE A 343 7.06 16.82 4.73
CA PHE A 343 7.64 16.54 3.42
C PHE A 343 9.04 17.16 3.23
N HIS A 344 9.56 17.87 4.24
CA HIS A 344 11.01 18.12 4.37
C HIS A 344 11.78 16.86 4.80
N ASP A 345 11.08 15.79 5.17
CA ASP A 345 11.62 14.45 5.37
C ASP A 345 10.64 13.40 4.82
N PHE A 346 10.54 13.33 3.49
CA PHE A 346 9.80 12.28 2.81
C PHE A 346 10.66 11.02 2.69
N GLN A 347 10.85 10.33 3.82
CA GLN A 347 11.76 9.19 3.98
C GLN A 347 13.21 9.58 3.59
N ARG A 348 13.73 10.61 4.26
CA ARG A 348 15.05 11.22 4.12
C ARG A 348 15.25 12.10 2.88
N ILE A 349 14.17 12.47 2.20
CA ILE A 349 14.18 13.36 1.04
C ILE A 349 13.48 14.66 1.42
N ASP A 350 14.17 15.78 1.29
CA ASP A 350 13.54 17.10 1.42
C ASP A 350 12.91 17.47 0.08
N LEU A 351 11.60 17.24 -0.07
CA LEU A 351 10.90 17.46 -1.34
C LEU A 351 10.91 18.93 -1.79
N TYR A 352 11.19 19.86 -0.87
CA TYR A 352 11.19 21.29 -1.14
C TYR A 352 12.59 21.84 -1.44
N ALA A 353 13.64 21.06 -1.21
CA ALA A 353 15.01 21.48 -1.47
C ALA A 353 15.30 21.56 -2.98
N ALA A 354 15.91 22.66 -3.40
CA ALA A 354 16.30 22.87 -4.78
C ALA A 354 17.38 21.85 -5.21
N GLY A 355 17.15 21.19 -6.35
CA GLY A 355 18.08 20.19 -6.90
C GLY A 355 18.10 18.85 -6.16
N GLU A 356 17.15 18.61 -5.24
CA GLU A 356 17.01 17.31 -4.59
C GLU A 356 16.56 16.23 -5.59
N ASN A 357 16.94 14.98 -5.30
CA ASN A 357 16.70 13.84 -6.18
C ASN A 357 16.20 12.63 -5.37
N VAL A 358 15.22 11.90 -5.90
CA VAL A 358 14.60 10.75 -5.23
C VAL A 358 15.48 9.50 -5.26
N PHE A 359 16.35 9.35 -6.27
CA PHE A 359 17.17 8.15 -6.46
C PHE A 359 18.59 8.27 -5.89
N ARG A 360 19.11 9.50 -5.81
CA ARG A 360 20.47 9.80 -5.35
C ARG A 360 20.48 10.93 -4.34
N ASP A 361 21.30 10.83 -3.31
CA ASP A 361 21.53 11.94 -2.38
C ASP A 361 22.55 12.95 -2.94
N ARG A 362 22.85 13.99 -2.16
CA ARG A 362 23.76 15.07 -2.57
C ARG A 362 25.23 14.59 -2.69
N GLN A 363 25.54 13.41 -2.17
CA GLN A 363 26.85 12.77 -2.33
C GLN A 363 26.88 11.85 -3.57
N GLY A 364 25.74 11.66 -4.24
CA GLY A 364 25.62 10.76 -5.39
C GLY A 364 25.36 9.30 -5.00
N GLU A 365 25.04 9.02 -3.73
CA GLU A 365 24.77 7.67 -3.23
C GLU A 365 23.29 7.29 -3.41
N ARG A 366 23.02 5.99 -3.54
CA ARG A 366 21.65 5.49 -3.75
C ARG A 366 20.77 5.74 -2.53
N ARG A 367 19.58 6.32 -2.74
CA ARG A 367 18.63 6.56 -1.65
C ARG A 367 17.85 5.29 -1.30
N PRO A 368 17.88 4.85 -0.03
CA PRO A 368 17.08 3.72 0.42
C PRO A 368 15.64 4.17 0.71
N ILE A 369 14.68 3.28 0.45
CA ILE A 369 13.28 3.43 0.87
C ILE A 369 12.94 2.50 2.03
N ALA A 370 13.72 1.44 2.26
CA ALA A 370 13.57 0.59 3.43
C ALA A 370 14.90 0.02 3.97
N ARG A 371 14.90 -0.33 5.26
CA ARG A 371 16.01 -0.96 6.00
C ARG A 371 15.55 -2.13 6.85
N MET A 372 16.50 -2.97 7.25
CA MET A 372 16.37 -3.96 8.31
C MET A 372 17.40 -3.66 9.40
N GLY A 373 16.94 -3.30 10.60
CA GLY A 373 17.80 -2.64 11.58
C GLY A 373 18.39 -1.38 10.96
N THR A 374 19.71 -1.25 10.93
CA THR A 374 20.40 -0.12 10.31
C THR A 374 20.77 -0.32 8.84
N LYS A 375 20.55 -1.51 8.28
CA LYS A 375 21.03 -1.88 6.94
C LYS A 375 19.97 -1.58 5.87
N PRO A 376 20.25 -0.74 4.86
CA PRO A 376 19.40 -0.61 3.69
C PRO A 376 19.13 -1.94 2.97
N VAL A 377 17.87 -2.21 2.61
CA VAL A 377 17.47 -3.43 1.89
C VAL A 377 16.64 -3.16 0.63
N LEU A 378 16.10 -1.95 0.48
CA LEU A 378 15.31 -1.54 -0.67
C LEU A 378 15.64 -0.10 -1.04
N PHE A 379 15.69 0.20 -2.34
CA PHE A 379 16.13 1.49 -2.87
C PHE A 379 15.08 2.12 -3.77
N TYR A 380 14.97 3.44 -3.73
CA TYR A 380 13.96 4.20 -4.45
C TYR A 380 13.95 3.95 -5.96
N GLU A 381 15.12 3.90 -6.59
CA GLU A 381 15.24 3.70 -8.03
C GLU A 381 14.65 2.37 -8.48
N ASP A 382 15.00 1.27 -7.81
CA ASP A 382 14.49 -0.06 -8.13
C ASP A 382 12.98 -0.14 -7.86
N PHE A 383 12.55 0.39 -6.72
CA PHE A 383 11.14 0.37 -6.30
C PHE A 383 10.26 1.22 -7.23
N SER A 384 10.74 2.40 -7.63
CA SER A 384 10.04 3.26 -8.59
C SER A 384 9.94 2.63 -9.97
N ARG A 385 10.99 1.92 -10.44
CA ARG A 385 10.93 1.16 -11.70
C ARG A 385 9.94 0.00 -11.63
N MET A 386 9.89 -0.71 -10.50
CA MET A 386 8.90 -1.76 -10.27
C MET A 386 7.48 -1.20 -10.38
N GLU A 387 7.18 -0.10 -9.71
CA GLU A 387 5.84 0.51 -9.77
C GLU A 387 5.49 1.05 -11.17
N ASP A 388 6.45 1.54 -11.95
CA ASP A 388 6.18 1.99 -13.33
C ASP A 388 5.69 0.81 -14.22
N VAL A 389 6.22 -0.39 -14.00
CA VAL A 389 5.74 -1.63 -14.65
C VAL A 389 4.38 -2.06 -14.09
N MET A 390 4.14 -1.92 -12.78
CA MET A 390 2.84 -2.18 -12.16
C MET A 390 1.75 -1.23 -12.70
N GLY A 391 2.09 0.00 -13.03
CA GLY A 391 1.16 1.05 -13.43
C GLY A 391 0.58 1.77 -12.21
N PHE A 392 -0.74 1.87 -12.13
CA PHE A 392 -1.40 2.52 -10.99
C PHE A 392 -1.45 1.57 -9.77
N GLY A 393 -1.73 2.08 -8.56
CA GLY A 393 -1.95 1.22 -7.38
C GLY A 393 -0.71 0.85 -6.56
N GLY A 394 0.48 1.35 -6.92
CA GLY A 394 1.67 1.22 -6.08
C GLY A 394 1.68 2.19 -4.89
N GLN A 395 2.57 1.99 -3.92
CA GLN A 395 2.76 2.86 -2.76
C GLN A 395 3.18 4.27 -3.19
N LEU A 396 4.23 4.39 -4.00
CA LEU A 396 4.75 5.67 -4.48
C LEU A 396 3.73 6.38 -5.37
N GLY A 397 3.09 5.63 -6.27
CA GLY A 397 1.98 6.14 -7.07
C GLY A 397 0.75 6.55 -6.25
N SER A 398 0.52 5.94 -5.08
CA SER A 398 -0.60 6.32 -4.21
C SER A 398 -0.40 7.70 -3.56
N PHE A 399 0.83 8.05 -3.18
CA PHE A 399 1.15 9.40 -2.72
C PHE A 399 0.88 10.44 -3.81
N GLU A 400 1.31 10.18 -5.04
CA GLU A 400 0.99 11.05 -6.18
C GLU A 400 -0.51 11.15 -6.42
N ALA A 401 -1.25 10.05 -6.31
CA ALA A 401 -2.71 10.06 -6.46
C ALA A 401 -3.41 10.91 -5.39
N VAL A 402 -2.92 10.93 -4.16
CA VAL A 402 -3.52 11.73 -3.09
C VAL A 402 -3.08 13.20 -3.20
N PHE A 403 -1.79 13.45 -3.34
CA PHE A 403 -1.20 14.77 -3.10
C PHE A 403 -1.04 15.62 -4.37
N SER A 404 -0.99 14.99 -5.55
CA SER A 404 -0.78 15.71 -6.80
C SER A 404 -2.10 16.19 -7.39
N SER A 405 -2.00 17.30 -8.13
CA SER A 405 -3.08 17.69 -9.03
C SER A 405 -3.31 16.64 -10.12
N LYS A 406 -4.51 16.65 -10.69
CA LYS A 406 -4.86 15.80 -11.83
C LYS A 406 -4.27 16.39 -13.12
N GLY A 407 -3.56 15.57 -13.88
CA GLY A 407 -2.97 15.91 -15.17
C GLY A 407 -4.00 15.94 -16.30
N ALA A 408 -3.56 16.40 -17.47
CA ALA A 408 -4.42 16.52 -18.66
C ALA A 408 -4.95 15.18 -19.19
N ASP A 409 -4.24 14.08 -18.92
CA ASP A 409 -4.63 12.72 -19.28
C ASP A 409 -5.56 12.06 -18.24
N GLY A 410 -5.91 12.79 -17.17
CA GLY A 410 -6.72 12.30 -16.05
C GLY A 410 -5.94 11.55 -14.98
N SER A 411 -4.64 11.31 -15.17
CA SER A 411 -3.76 10.67 -14.19
C SER A 411 -3.18 11.70 -13.22
N PRO A 412 -2.72 11.28 -12.03
CA PRO A 412 -1.98 12.18 -11.14
C PRO A 412 -0.69 12.68 -11.81
N ILE A 413 -0.35 13.96 -11.64
CA ILE A 413 0.95 14.48 -12.09
C ILE A 413 2.05 13.79 -11.26
N LYS A 414 3.10 13.30 -11.93
CA LYS A 414 4.22 12.62 -11.27
C LYS A 414 5.09 13.64 -10.52
N LEU A 415 5.47 13.34 -9.29
CA LEU A 415 6.34 14.18 -8.47
C LEU A 415 7.80 14.13 -8.94
N TRP A 416 8.26 13.02 -9.50
CA TRP A 416 9.61 12.90 -10.06
C TRP A 416 9.62 12.23 -11.41
N ASP A 417 10.63 12.58 -12.19
CA ASP A 417 10.94 11.91 -13.44
C ASP A 417 11.40 10.46 -13.17
N ARG A 418 10.71 9.49 -13.78
CA ARG A 418 10.94 8.05 -13.52
C ARG A 418 12.29 7.53 -13.99
N LYS A 419 13.01 8.27 -14.83
CA LYS A 419 14.33 7.86 -15.35
C LYS A 419 15.47 8.45 -14.53
N THR A 420 15.33 9.69 -14.11
CA THR A 420 16.41 10.48 -13.51
C THR A 420 16.25 10.69 -12.01
N GLY A 421 15.03 10.54 -11.47
CA GLY A 421 14.72 10.83 -10.06
C GLY A 421 14.63 12.32 -9.75
N ALA A 422 14.70 13.20 -10.75
CA ALA A 422 14.58 14.64 -10.56
C ALA A 422 13.16 14.99 -10.10
N ILE A 423 13.06 15.74 -9.00
CA ILE A 423 11.78 16.21 -8.44
C ILE A 423 11.26 17.39 -9.26
N ASP A 424 9.97 17.39 -9.58
CA ASP A 424 9.26 18.54 -10.13
C ASP A 424 8.89 19.52 -9.01
N PRO A 425 9.51 20.71 -8.93
CA PRO A 425 9.29 21.63 -7.82
C PRO A 425 7.86 22.19 -7.76
N ALA A 426 7.16 22.26 -8.90
CA ALA A 426 5.78 22.73 -8.95
C ALA A 426 4.83 21.71 -8.30
N THR A 427 5.00 20.43 -8.63
CA THR A 427 4.25 19.33 -8.00
C THR A 427 4.60 19.21 -6.53
N ALA A 428 5.88 19.30 -6.14
CA ALA A 428 6.28 19.31 -4.74
C ALA A 428 5.60 20.43 -3.95
N ARG A 429 5.56 21.65 -4.48
CA ARG A 429 4.84 22.78 -3.85
C ARG A 429 3.35 22.49 -3.69
N ALA A 430 2.70 21.86 -4.67
CA ALA A 430 1.28 21.51 -4.55
C ALA A 430 1.01 20.53 -3.40
N TRP A 431 1.99 19.67 -3.08
CA TRP A 431 1.90 18.71 -1.97
C TRP A 431 1.93 19.37 -0.59
N GLU A 432 2.37 20.64 -0.45
CA GLU A 432 2.32 21.37 0.82
C GLU A 432 0.92 21.44 1.46
N ASN A 433 -0.15 21.24 0.68
CA ASN A 433 -1.53 21.19 1.19
C ASN A 433 -1.83 19.91 1.99
N TYR A 434 -0.98 18.90 1.86
CA TYR A 434 -1.10 17.60 2.53
C TYR A 434 0.07 17.31 3.48
N ASP A 435 1.07 18.21 3.55
CA ASP A 435 2.08 18.17 4.61
C ASP A 435 1.41 18.54 5.94
N ILE A 436 1.20 17.54 6.80
CA ILE A 436 0.47 17.69 8.07
C ILE A 436 1.14 18.74 8.96
N ARG A 437 2.48 18.74 9.03
CA ARG A 437 3.22 19.71 9.83
C ARG A 437 2.99 21.14 9.32
N LEU A 438 3.07 21.37 8.01
CA LEU A 438 2.80 22.69 7.44
C LEU A 438 1.35 23.12 7.61
N VAL A 439 0.39 22.20 7.46
CA VAL A 439 -1.03 22.48 7.69
C VAL A 439 -1.28 22.88 9.15
N LEU A 440 -0.65 22.20 10.11
CA LEU A 440 -0.71 22.56 11.52
C LEU A 440 -0.14 23.96 11.76
N GLU A 441 1.06 24.25 11.29
CA GLU A 441 1.72 25.55 11.48
C GLU A 441 0.91 26.71 10.89
N ARG A 442 0.39 26.55 9.66
CA ARG A 442 -0.36 27.60 8.96
C ARG A 442 -1.69 27.93 9.63
N ASN A 443 -2.32 26.94 10.25
CA ASN A 443 -3.68 27.06 10.77
C ASN A 443 -3.76 27.03 12.31
N TRP A 444 -2.61 26.96 13.00
CA TRP A 444 -2.53 26.74 14.45
C TRP A 444 -3.42 27.66 15.29
N PRO A 445 -3.51 28.98 15.01
CA PRO A 445 -4.38 29.86 15.80
C PRO A 445 -5.86 29.43 15.81
N THR A 446 -6.31 28.74 14.77
CA THR A 446 -7.70 28.30 14.61
C THR A 446 -7.91 26.85 15.05
N ILE A 447 -6.99 25.93 14.69
CA ILE A 447 -7.16 24.50 14.96
C ILE A 447 -6.47 24.03 16.24
N GLY A 448 -5.42 24.70 16.70
CA GLY A 448 -4.67 24.35 17.91
C GLY A 448 -5.56 24.18 19.15
N PRO A 449 -6.44 25.15 19.48
CA PRO A 449 -7.36 25.02 20.61
C PRO A 449 -8.32 23.82 20.51
N LYS A 450 -8.64 23.38 19.28
CA LYS A 450 -9.53 22.25 19.01
C LYS A 450 -8.83 20.89 19.08
N LEU A 451 -7.49 20.91 19.05
CA LEU A 451 -6.62 19.72 19.06
C LEU A 451 -6.03 19.42 20.44
N ALA A 452 -6.29 20.26 21.44
CA ALA A 452 -5.81 20.07 22.81
C ALA A 452 -6.18 18.67 23.35
N GLY A 453 -5.15 17.92 23.74
CA GLY A 453 -5.27 16.56 24.30
C GLY A 453 -5.68 15.49 23.29
N LYS A 454 -5.68 15.76 21.99
CA LYS A 454 -6.21 14.85 20.95
C LYS A 454 -5.13 14.14 20.13
N ILE A 455 -3.89 14.60 20.13
CA ILE A 455 -2.85 14.10 19.22
C ILE A 455 -1.88 13.20 19.98
N HIS A 456 -1.85 11.92 19.61
CA HIS A 456 -0.86 10.95 20.05
C HIS A 456 -0.19 10.31 18.82
N VAL A 457 1.13 10.44 18.70
CA VAL A 457 1.92 9.90 17.60
C VAL A 457 3.10 9.11 18.15
N ILE A 458 3.22 7.84 17.76
CA ILE A 458 4.28 6.95 18.22
C ILE A 458 4.99 6.34 17.02
N THR A 459 6.31 6.40 16.96
CA THR A 459 7.12 5.74 15.92
C THR A 459 8.35 5.08 16.53
N GLY A 460 9.01 4.18 15.81
CA GLY A 460 10.27 3.58 16.23
C GLY A 460 11.48 4.35 15.69
N SER A 461 12.56 4.45 16.46
CA SER A 461 13.81 5.13 16.04
C SER A 461 14.54 4.39 14.90
N LEU A 462 14.18 3.13 14.65
CA LEU A 462 14.69 2.31 13.57
C LEU A 462 13.57 1.88 12.61
N ASP A 463 12.56 2.75 12.39
CA ASP A 463 11.44 2.44 11.49
C ASP A 463 11.96 1.91 10.14
N THR A 464 11.35 0.82 9.69
CA THR A 464 11.75 0.07 8.50
C THR A 464 11.73 0.95 7.25
N PHE A 465 10.86 1.94 7.18
CA PHE A 465 10.63 2.80 6.02
C PHE A 465 11.15 4.23 6.20
N TYR A 466 12.01 4.46 7.20
CA TYR A 466 12.58 5.78 7.51
C TYR A 466 11.52 6.86 7.82
N LEU A 467 10.44 6.48 8.51
CA LEU A 467 9.33 7.38 8.84
C LEU A 467 9.61 8.24 10.07
N GLU A 468 10.62 7.89 10.87
CA GLU A 468 10.95 8.59 12.12
C GLU A 468 11.37 10.04 11.92
N GLY A 469 12.10 10.36 10.83
CA GLY A 469 12.60 11.71 10.58
C GLY A 469 11.47 12.74 10.39
N ALA A 470 10.40 12.36 9.70
CA ALA A 470 9.21 13.20 9.57
C ALA A 470 8.51 13.44 10.92
N VAL A 471 8.43 12.40 11.76
CA VAL A 471 7.82 12.48 13.10
C VAL A 471 8.66 13.35 14.05
N GLU A 472 9.99 13.27 13.98
CA GLU A 472 10.90 14.15 14.73
C GLU A 472 10.69 15.64 14.37
N LYS A 473 10.49 15.94 13.08
CA LYS A 473 10.18 17.31 12.64
C LYS A 473 8.81 17.77 13.10
N LEU A 474 7.79 16.92 13.01
CA LEU A 474 6.46 17.19 13.54
C LEU A 474 6.52 17.49 15.05
N LYS A 475 7.24 16.67 15.82
CA LYS A 475 7.45 16.87 17.26
C LYS A 475 8.02 18.25 17.55
N SER A 476 9.13 18.61 16.88
CA SER A 476 9.77 19.91 17.08
C SER A 476 8.86 21.09 16.71
N SER A 477 8.02 20.93 15.68
CA SER A 477 7.06 21.96 15.28
C SER A 477 5.95 22.14 16.33
N LEU A 478 5.35 21.04 16.80
CA LEU A 478 4.30 21.06 17.84
C LEU A 478 4.80 21.66 19.16
N GLU A 479 6.05 21.36 19.58
CA GLU A 479 6.67 21.97 20.76
C GLU A 479 6.79 23.50 20.60
N LYS A 480 7.22 24.00 19.42
CA LYS A 480 7.30 25.45 19.14
C LYS A 480 5.94 26.13 19.10
N LEU A 481 4.92 25.40 18.66
CA LEU A 481 3.53 25.85 18.64
C LEU A 481 2.87 25.86 20.03
N GLY A 482 3.54 25.32 21.05
CA GLY A 482 3.00 25.20 22.41
C GLY A 482 1.87 24.17 22.51
N SER A 483 1.89 23.15 21.65
CA SER A 483 0.95 22.03 21.68
C SER A 483 1.20 21.11 22.87
N ASP A 484 0.13 20.49 23.37
CA ASP A 484 0.15 19.39 24.34
C ASP A 484 0.17 18.00 23.70
N ALA A 485 0.39 17.92 22.38
CA ALA A 485 0.47 16.66 21.65
C ALA A 485 1.55 15.73 22.22
N ASP A 486 1.23 14.45 22.31
CA ASP A 486 2.13 13.39 22.77
C ASP A 486 2.82 12.76 21.56
N VAL A 487 4.10 13.11 21.32
CA VAL A 487 4.89 12.56 20.22
C VAL A 487 6.10 11.81 20.75
N GLU A 488 6.11 10.49 20.54
CA GLU A 488 7.10 9.56 21.08
C GLU A 488 7.86 8.81 19.98
N ILE A 489 9.19 8.76 20.12
CA ILE A 489 10.09 7.99 19.26
C ILE A 489 10.71 6.91 20.15
N LEU A 490 10.30 5.66 19.93
CA LEU A 490 10.71 4.52 20.74
C LEU A 490 12.09 4.00 20.30
N PRO A 491 13.07 3.88 21.21
CA PRO A 491 14.40 3.42 20.86
C PRO A 491 14.40 1.96 20.37
N ASP A 492 15.22 1.69 19.35
CA ASP A 492 15.49 0.35 18.79
C ASP A 492 14.27 -0.39 18.24
N LYS A 493 13.15 0.32 18.06
CA LYS A 493 11.94 -0.23 17.47
C LYS A 493 11.88 0.03 15.96
N ASP A 494 11.41 -0.96 15.22
CA ASP A 494 11.16 -0.90 13.78
C ASP A 494 9.66 -0.81 13.47
N HIS A 495 9.31 -0.71 12.18
CA HIS A 495 7.93 -0.51 11.74
C HIS A 495 6.96 -1.59 12.22
N SER A 496 7.44 -2.83 12.41
CA SER A 496 6.61 -3.95 12.81
C SER A 496 6.65 -4.18 14.33
N ASN A 497 7.84 -4.14 14.93
CA ASN A 497 8.04 -4.51 16.32
C ASN A 497 7.62 -3.42 17.33
N ILE A 498 7.28 -2.20 16.86
CA ILE A 498 6.56 -1.20 17.67
C ILE A 498 5.18 -1.74 18.09
N LEU A 499 4.53 -2.55 17.25
CA LEU A 499 3.21 -3.12 17.52
C LEU A 499 3.34 -4.32 18.47
N ASP A 500 3.59 -4.02 19.73
CA ASP A 500 3.66 -5.00 20.80
C ASP A 500 2.54 -4.82 21.83
N ARG A 501 2.42 -5.81 22.71
CA ARG A 501 1.36 -5.84 23.73
C ARG A 501 1.45 -4.62 24.68
N ALA A 502 2.66 -4.16 25.00
CA ALA A 502 2.83 -3.06 25.94
C ALA A 502 2.36 -1.74 25.32
N LEU A 503 2.64 -1.50 24.04
CA LEU A 503 2.09 -0.34 23.32
C LEU A 503 0.57 -0.44 23.19
N ALA A 504 0.03 -1.61 22.83
CA ALA A 504 -1.42 -1.81 22.74
C ALA A 504 -2.13 -1.49 24.07
N ASP A 505 -1.60 -1.96 25.21
CA ASP A 505 -2.16 -1.66 26.53
C ASP A 505 -2.06 -0.16 26.88
N ARG A 506 -1.02 0.55 26.40
CA ARG A 506 -0.90 2.01 26.58
C ARG A 506 -1.95 2.77 25.76
N ILE A 507 -2.12 2.39 24.50
CA ILE A 507 -3.14 2.96 23.61
C ILE A 507 -4.53 2.74 24.21
N ASP A 508 -4.83 1.53 24.67
CA ASP A 508 -6.10 1.17 25.32
C ASP A 508 -6.45 2.11 26.48
N ARG A 509 -5.50 2.33 27.41
CA ARG A 509 -5.68 3.24 28.54
C ARG A 509 -5.89 4.69 28.11
N GLY A 510 -5.13 5.15 27.12
CA GLY A 510 -5.28 6.51 26.57
C GLY A 510 -6.67 6.72 25.97
N MET A 511 -7.13 5.75 25.17
CA MET A 511 -8.46 5.79 24.56
C MET A 511 -9.57 5.76 25.62
N GLN A 512 -9.47 4.90 26.63
CA GLN A 512 -10.43 4.85 27.75
C GLN A 512 -10.52 6.18 28.49
N ALA A 513 -9.38 6.82 28.77
CA ALA A 513 -9.35 8.13 29.41
C ALA A 513 -10.00 9.21 28.53
N ALA A 514 -9.77 9.18 27.21
CA ALA A 514 -10.33 10.16 26.28
C ALA A 514 -11.86 10.08 26.15
N VAL A 515 -12.44 8.87 26.20
CA VAL A 515 -13.91 8.70 26.09
C VAL A 515 -14.65 8.84 27.41
N ALA A 516 -13.96 8.78 28.57
CA ALA A 516 -14.60 8.84 29.87
C ALA A 516 -15.56 10.05 30.04
N PRO A 517 -15.21 11.29 29.62
CA PRO A 517 -16.14 12.43 29.70
C PRO A 517 -17.40 12.28 28.84
N ALA A 518 -17.34 11.51 27.75
CA ALA A 518 -18.50 11.24 26.90
C ALA A 518 -19.44 10.20 27.52
N LEU A 519 -18.89 9.28 28.32
CA LEU A 519 -19.63 8.25 29.03
C LEU A 519 -20.26 8.78 30.33
N GLU A 520 -19.58 9.68 31.06
CA GLU A 520 -20.10 10.30 32.29
C GLU A 520 -21.24 11.29 32.04
N ALA A 521 -21.30 11.88 30.84
CA ALA A 521 -22.35 12.84 30.47
C ALA A 521 -23.69 12.18 30.08
N ARG A 522 -23.82 10.86 30.25
CA ARG A 522 -24.97 10.02 29.86
C ARG A 522 -25.50 9.27 31.07
#